data_AF-A0A1I3JJM6-F1
#
_entry.id   AF-A0A1I3JJM6-F1
#
_cell.length_a   1.000
_cell.length_b   1.000
_cell.length_c   1.000
_cell.angle_alpha   90.00
_cell.angle_beta   90.00
_cell.angle_gamma   90.00
#
_symmetry.space_group_name_H-M   'P 1'
#
loop_
_entity.id
_entity.type
_entity.pdbx_description
1 polymer ?
#
loop_
_entity_poly.entity_id
_entity_poly.type
_entity_poly.pdbx_seq_one_letter_code
_entity_poly.pdbx_strand_id
1 'polypeptide(L)'
;MKNYYQILGISQTATTEEIRQAIDTKKLANQSDEMIQLLEEIQNVLLDVEKRQIYNQQLLRIQSNLDEKAKTIQSKRKKHLWIGIASFVILLSVIVVIFVVKLHAKKLALNQPVTVADLLVLELKEVRKSEQGTVFTINMKLTDEGKKGALKLQEKIPVMPLIEFRLLDDQDREWVSASSIHAQFIKRDEQGVTYEYAIPKRFNEKANSFYMEITKIPFMDLNFVGKGYMAVEPEAIELDLPSLAKIMAKEPVNEKTRLVQEIQSLAKQGHVFGIPFKVGTPIQEVEQAWGASNQSGKEAYYFLDQKDVIIHTDDRQRVCSIHLSHENGPDHFPARELPKRYKGLFISDIKNNFGQPVYEDYWRGHNLHLYKALPYLLEISEGASPLYIEESLVGFTVGTEKCNAFMSLQLKQMMERTEQNMNEVK
;
A
#
# COMPACT_ATOMS: atom_id res chain seq x y z
N MET A 1 -16.81 59.20 27.97
CA MET A 1 -17.90 60.17 28.19
C MET A 1 -19.13 59.63 27.46
N LYS A 2 -20.24 59.43 28.16
CA LYS A 2 -21.50 58.98 27.55
C LYS A 2 -22.12 60.17 26.79
N ASN A 3 -22.74 59.93 25.64
CA ASN A 3 -23.48 60.97 24.90
C ASN A 3 -24.94 61.00 25.36
N TYR A 4 -25.28 61.95 26.22
CA TYR A 4 -26.59 62.08 26.86
C TYR A 4 -27.70 62.33 25.84
N TYR A 5 -27.42 63.06 24.76
CA TYR A 5 -28.38 63.25 23.66
C TYR A 5 -28.72 61.93 22.96
N GLN A 6 -27.72 61.07 22.73
CA GLN A 6 -27.96 59.73 22.15
C GLN A 6 -28.72 58.80 23.11
N ILE A 7 -28.44 58.88 24.42
CA ILE A 7 -29.15 58.08 25.44
C ILE A 7 -30.63 58.48 25.51
N LEU A 8 -30.90 59.78 25.43
CA LEU A 8 -32.27 60.31 25.38
C LEU A 8 -32.94 60.11 24.02
N GLY A 9 -32.17 59.91 22.94
CA GLY A 9 -32.69 59.77 21.59
C GLY A 9 -33.12 61.11 20.96
N ILE A 10 -32.45 62.20 21.31
CA ILE A 10 -32.78 63.57 20.88
C ILE A 10 -31.59 64.28 20.24
N SER A 11 -31.86 65.37 19.53
CA SER A 11 -30.81 66.20 18.91
C SER A 11 -29.95 66.92 19.96
N GLN A 12 -28.67 67.17 19.67
CA GLN A 12 -27.80 68.02 20.51
C GLN A 12 -28.31 69.48 20.59
N THR A 13 -29.10 69.89 19.60
CA THR A 13 -29.76 71.21 19.52
C THR A 13 -31.13 71.25 20.19
N ALA A 14 -31.58 70.16 20.84
CA ALA A 14 -32.88 70.10 21.47
C ALA A 14 -33.09 71.22 22.52
N THR A 15 -34.28 71.76 22.61
CA THR A 15 -34.67 72.74 23.63
C THR A 15 -34.71 72.11 25.02
N THR A 16 -34.68 72.93 26.07
CA THR A 16 -34.80 72.46 27.46
C THR A 16 -36.08 71.66 27.69
N GLU A 17 -37.16 72.03 27.01
CA GLU A 17 -38.45 71.36 27.15
C GLU A 17 -38.45 69.97 26.49
N GLU A 18 -37.87 69.85 25.29
CA GLU A 18 -37.70 68.55 24.62
C GLU A 18 -36.82 67.60 25.44
N ILE A 19 -35.77 68.13 26.09
CA ILE A 19 -34.91 67.35 26.99
C ILE A 19 -35.70 66.85 28.19
N ARG A 20 -36.49 67.72 28.82
CA ARG A 20 -37.32 67.36 29.98
C ARG A 20 -38.32 66.26 29.63
N GLN A 21 -39.06 66.45 28.53
CA GLN A 21 -40.02 65.45 28.04
C GLN A 21 -39.37 64.11 27.72
N ALA A 22 -38.17 64.11 27.11
CA ALA A 22 -37.44 62.88 26.82
C ALA A 22 -36.99 62.16 28.10
N ILE A 23 -36.52 62.89 29.12
CA ILE A 23 -36.15 62.33 30.42
C ILE A 23 -37.37 61.70 31.10
N ASP A 24 -38.49 62.43 31.17
CA ASP A 24 -39.71 61.94 31.83
C ASP A 24 -40.25 60.69 31.14
N THR A 25 -40.26 60.68 29.81
CA THR A 25 -40.65 59.51 29.01
C THR A 25 -39.74 58.31 29.31
N LYS A 26 -38.42 58.52 29.39
CA LYS A 26 -37.45 57.46 29.71
C LYS A 26 -37.56 56.97 31.14
N LYS A 27 -37.87 57.83 32.11
CA LYS A 27 -38.10 57.46 33.51
C LYS A 27 -39.34 56.59 33.66
N LEU A 28 -40.44 56.93 32.96
CA LEU A 28 -41.66 56.13 32.96
C LEU A 28 -41.45 54.75 32.30
N ALA A 29 -40.62 54.69 31.27
CA ALA A 29 -40.39 53.46 30.52
C ALA A 29 -39.38 52.49 31.16
N ASN A 30 -38.55 52.92 32.10
CA ASN A 30 -37.48 52.09 32.68
C ASN A 30 -37.63 51.94 34.20
N GLN A 31 -37.58 50.70 34.69
CA GLN A 31 -37.70 50.37 36.11
C GLN A 31 -36.35 50.01 36.77
N SER A 32 -35.23 50.16 36.06
CA SER A 32 -33.89 49.89 36.61
C SER A 32 -33.36 51.09 37.39
N ASP A 33 -32.97 50.87 38.65
CA ASP A 33 -32.37 51.89 39.51
C ASP A 33 -31.13 52.54 38.88
N GLU A 34 -30.32 51.77 38.14
CA GLU A 34 -29.14 52.29 37.43
C GLU A 34 -29.52 53.26 36.32
N MET A 35 -30.60 52.99 35.60
CA MET A 35 -31.09 53.87 34.53
C MET A 35 -31.72 55.13 35.12
N ILE A 36 -32.42 55.01 36.25
CA ILE A 36 -32.99 56.15 36.97
C ILE A 36 -31.87 57.09 37.44
N GLN A 37 -30.82 56.56 38.08
CA GLN A 37 -29.66 57.36 38.49
C GLN A 37 -28.96 58.04 37.30
N LEU A 38 -28.80 57.33 36.17
CA LEU A 38 -28.24 57.91 34.96
C LEU A 38 -29.13 59.04 34.41
N LEU A 39 -30.45 58.89 34.43
CA LEU A 39 -31.39 59.92 33.98
C LEU A 39 -31.39 61.15 34.90
N GLU A 40 -31.18 60.97 36.20
CA GLU A 40 -30.98 62.08 37.15
C GLU A 40 -29.67 62.83 36.89
N GLU A 41 -28.59 62.11 36.60
CA GLU A 41 -27.32 62.71 36.16
C GLU A 41 -27.52 63.52 34.87
N ILE A 42 -28.20 62.94 33.87
CA ILE A 42 -28.52 63.60 32.60
C ILE A 42 -29.36 64.86 32.86
N GLN A 43 -30.36 64.79 33.73
CA GLN A 43 -31.20 65.92 34.10
C GLN A 43 -30.38 67.04 34.72
N ASN A 44 -29.49 66.71 35.65
CA ASN A 44 -28.63 67.67 36.36
C ASN A 44 -27.60 68.33 35.44
N VAL A 45 -27.20 67.69 34.34
CA VAL A 45 -26.24 68.24 33.37
C VAL A 45 -26.93 68.99 32.23
N LEU A 46 -28.01 68.45 31.67
CA LEU A 46 -28.63 69.00 30.45
C LEU A 46 -29.71 70.06 30.71
N LEU A 47 -30.36 70.08 31.87
CA LEU A 47 -31.34 71.13 32.20
C LEU A 47 -30.69 72.37 32.83
N ASP A 48 -29.45 72.27 33.28
CA ASP A 48 -28.62 73.37 33.75
C ASP A 48 -27.86 73.97 32.56
N VAL A 49 -28.10 75.27 32.27
CA VAL A 49 -27.58 75.94 31.07
C VAL A 49 -26.06 75.93 31.02
N GLU A 50 -25.40 76.20 32.16
CA GLU A 50 -23.95 76.30 32.23
C GLU A 50 -23.29 74.92 32.10
N LYS A 51 -23.81 73.92 32.83
CA LYS A 51 -23.33 72.54 32.73
C LYS A 51 -23.53 71.96 31.34
N ARG A 52 -24.67 72.26 30.70
CA ARG A 52 -24.95 71.83 29.32
C ARG A 52 -23.93 72.41 28.34
N GLN A 53 -23.55 73.67 28.49
CA GLN A 53 -22.53 74.29 27.64
C GLN A 53 -21.15 73.62 27.81
N ILE A 54 -20.73 73.39 29.06
CA ILE A 54 -19.46 72.70 29.36
C ILE A 54 -19.47 71.29 28.76
N TYR A 55 -20.58 70.57 28.95
CA TYR A 55 -20.78 69.23 28.41
C TYR A 55 -20.72 69.20 26.88
N ASN A 56 -21.35 70.18 26.20
CA ASN A 56 -21.29 70.32 24.75
C ASN A 56 -19.88 70.59 24.24
N GLN A 57 -19.12 71.45 24.93
CA GLN A 57 -17.72 71.71 24.57
C GLN A 57 -16.85 70.46 24.70
N GLN A 58 -17.07 69.65 25.75
CA GLN A 58 -16.36 68.39 25.93
C GLN A 58 -16.73 67.37 24.84
N LEU A 59 -18.01 67.26 24.46
CA LEU A 59 -18.43 66.42 23.35
C LEU A 59 -17.77 66.81 22.02
N LEU A 60 -17.70 68.12 21.72
CA LEU A 60 -17.03 68.62 20.51
C LEU A 60 -15.54 68.26 20.49
N ARG A 61 -14.83 68.39 21.62
CA ARG A 61 -13.42 67.99 21.72
C ARG A 61 -13.22 66.48 21.50
N ILE A 62 -14.15 65.66 21.98
CA ILE A 62 -14.08 64.21 21.74
C ILE A 62 -14.34 63.89 20.28
N GLN A 63 -15.33 64.53 19.64
CA GLN A 63 -15.62 64.34 18.22
C GLN A 63 -14.45 64.76 17.33
N SER A 64 -13.82 65.92 17.59
CA SER A 64 -12.65 66.35 16.83
C SER A 64 -11.48 65.37 16.95
N ASN A 65 -11.24 64.84 18.16
CA ASN A 65 -10.18 63.84 18.39
C ASN A 65 -10.48 62.50 17.70
N LEU A 66 -11.76 62.11 17.59
CA LEU A 66 -12.18 60.91 16.88
C LEU A 66 -12.04 61.09 15.36
N ASP A 67 -12.39 62.25 14.82
CA ASP A 67 -12.25 62.56 13.40
C ASP A 67 -10.78 62.63 12.97
N GLU A 68 -9.91 63.19 13.82
CA GLU A 68 -8.46 63.20 13.59
C GLU A 68 -7.89 61.77 13.61
N LYS A 69 -8.28 60.94 14.59
CA LYS A 69 -7.90 59.52 14.64
C LYS A 69 -8.42 58.74 13.42
N ALA A 70 -9.66 58.99 12.99
CA ALA A 70 -10.25 58.35 11.82
C ALA A 70 -9.49 58.67 10.52
N LYS A 71 -9.10 59.93 10.31
CA LYS A 71 -8.23 60.34 9.18
C LYS A 71 -6.88 59.66 9.22
N THR A 72 -6.28 59.53 10.41
CA THR A 72 -5.00 58.84 10.61
C THR A 72 -5.08 57.34 10.33
N ILE A 73 -6.22 56.69 10.63
CA ILE A 73 -6.47 55.28 10.33
C ILE A 73 -6.71 55.08 8.82
N GLN A 74 -7.42 56.01 8.16
CA GLN A 74 -7.69 55.93 6.73
C GLN A 74 -6.41 56.04 5.87
N SER A 75 -5.43 56.87 6.31
CA SER A 75 -4.14 56.99 5.62
C SER A 75 -3.24 55.75 5.81
N LYS A 76 -3.28 55.11 6.98
CA LYS A 76 -2.60 53.80 7.19
C LYS A 76 -3.22 52.68 6.36
N ARG A 77 -4.55 52.66 6.19
CA ARG A 77 -5.28 51.60 5.47
C ARG A 77 -4.87 51.50 3.99
N LYS A 78 -4.56 52.62 3.32
CA LYS A 78 -4.09 52.62 1.91
C LYS A 78 -2.69 52.01 1.76
N LYS A 79 -1.77 52.24 2.71
CA LYS A 79 -0.43 51.62 2.68
C LYS A 79 -0.50 50.11 2.92
N HIS A 80 -1.36 49.65 3.83
CA HIS A 80 -1.54 48.22 4.08
C HIS A 80 -2.25 47.49 2.94
N LEU A 81 -3.16 48.16 2.21
CA LEU A 81 -3.82 47.57 1.04
C LEU A 81 -2.84 47.25 -0.09
N TRP A 82 -1.89 48.16 -0.39
CA TRP A 82 -0.88 47.94 -1.43
C TRP A 82 0.11 46.83 -1.07
N ILE A 83 0.50 46.73 0.21
CA ILE A 83 1.33 45.61 0.69
C ILE A 83 0.55 44.29 0.54
N GLY A 84 -0.75 44.27 0.89
CA GLY A 84 -1.59 43.08 0.71
C GLY A 84 -1.72 42.63 -0.75
N ILE A 85 -1.89 43.58 -1.69
CA ILE A 85 -1.97 43.27 -3.13
C ILE A 85 -0.62 42.74 -3.64
N ALA A 86 0.50 43.37 -3.28
CA ALA A 86 1.82 42.91 -3.70
C ALA A 86 2.12 41.49 -3.17
N SER A 87 1.81 41.21 -1.89
CA SER A 87 1.95 39.87 -1.32
C SER A 87 1.04 38.85 -2.00
N PHE A 88 -0.19 39.22 -2.36
CA PHE A 88 -1.12 38.34 -3.07
C PHE A 88 -0.62 38.01 -4.49
N VAL A 89 -0.08 38.99 -5.23
CA VAL A 89 0.48 38.76 -6.57
C VAL A 89 1.70 37.83 -6.51
N ILE A 90 2.57 37.99 -5.51
CA ILE A 90 3.71 37.08 -5.31
C ILE A 90 3.21 35.68 -5.00
N LEU A 91 2.25 35.52 -4.07
CA LEU A 91 1.66 34.22 -3.75
C LEU A 91 1.03 33.56 -4.98
N LEU A 92 0.28 34.33 -5.79
CA LEU A 92 -0.35 33.83 -7.02
C LEU A 92 0.70 33.39 -8.05
N SER A 93 1.80 34.13 -8.18
CA SER A 93 2.90 33.76 -9.10
C SER A 93 3.55 32.43 -8.70
N VAL A 94 3.76 32.19 -7.41
CA VAL A 94 4.28 30.91 -6.89
C VAL A 94 3.31 29.77 -7.18
N ILE A 95 2.00 29.98 -6.96
CA ILE A 95 0.97 28.98 -7.27
C ILE A 95 0.95 28.67 -8.78
N VAL A 96 1.04 29.68 -9.65
CA VAL A 96 1.07 29.49 -11.11
C VAL A 96 2.31 28.71 -11.52
N VAL A 97 3.49 29.03 -10.99
CA VAL A 97 4.73 28.29 -11.30
C VAL A 97 4.59 26.82 -10.88
N ILE A 98 4.12 26.54 -9.67
CA ILE A 98 3.88 25.16 -9.19
C ILE A 98 2.89 24.42 -10.10
N PHE A 99 1.80 25.08 -10.50
CA PHE A 99 0.76 24.49 -11.34
C PHE A 99 1.24 24.22 -12.78
N VAL A 100 2.02 25.14 -13.36
CA VAL A 100 2.60 24.99 -14.71
C VAL A 100 3.63 23.85 -14.73
N VAL A 101 4.45 23.71 -13.69
CA VAL A 101 5.40 22.59 -13.56
C VAL A 101 4.65 21.25 -13.51
N LYS A 102 3.54 21.16 -12.76
CA LYS A 102 2.72 19.94 -12.72
C LYS A 102 2.04 19.60 -14.06
N LEU A 103 1.56 20.61 -14.80
CA LEU A 103 0.89 20.43 -16.09
C LEU A 103 1.80 19.86 -17.19
N HIS A 104 3.12 20.00 -17.05
CA HIS A 104 4.09 19.50 -18.02
C HIS A 104 4.79 18.22 -17.57
N ALA A 105 4.34 17.60 -16.47
CA ALA A 105 4.88 16.32 -16.03
C ALA A 105 4.67 15.27 -17.14
N LYS A 106 5.75 14.65 -17.61
CA LYS A 106 5.69 13.60 -18.62
C LYS A 106 5.05 12.37 -18.00
N LYS A 107 4.09 11.75 -18.68
CA LYS A 107 3.40 10.57 -18.18
C LYS A 107 4.19 9.30 -18.53
N LEU A 108 4.64 8.56 -17.54
CA LEU A 108 5.26 7.24 -17.70
C LEU A 108 4.19 6.16 -17.60
N ALA A 109 3.67 5.77 -18.77
CA ALA A 109 2.77 4.64 -18.91
C ALA A 109 3.54 3.32 -19.09
N LEU A 110 2.86 2.20 -18.85
CA LEU A 110 3.42 0.87 -19.00
C LEU A 110 3.87 0.63 -20.45
N ASN A 111 5.11 0.15 -20.61
CA ASN A 111 5.79 -0.11 -21.88
C ASN A 111 5.87 1.11 -22.82
N GLN A 112 5.80 2.32 -22.26
CA GLN A 112 6.01 3.56 -23.01
C GLN A 112 7.31 4.22 -22.55
N PRO A 113 8.29 4.40 -23.46
CA PRO A 113 9.53 5.05 -23.12
C PRO A 113 9.31 6.56 -22.92
N VAL A 114 9.91 7.11 -21.87
CA VAL A 114 9.92 8.54 -21.56
C VAL A 114 11.37 9.02 -21.49
N THR A 115 11.69 10.05 -22.24
CA THR A 115 13.01 10.70 -22.18
C THR A 115 13.04 11.73 -21.07
N VAL A 116 14.03 11.62 -20.19
CA VAL A 116 14.29 12.46 -19.01
C VAL A 116 15.54 13.27 -19.26
N ALA A 117 15.41 14.59 -19.18
CA ALA A 117 16.46 15.58 -19.38
C ALA A 117 17.35 15.37 -20.62
N ASP A 118 16.83 14.70 -21.66
CA ASP A 118 17.58 14.26 -22.84
C ASP A 118 18.78 13.35 -22.56
N LEU A 119 18.91 12.82 -21.33
CA LEU A 119 20.03 11.96 -20.90
C LEU A 119 19.63 10.49 -20.77
N LEU A 120 18.38 10.24 -20.37
CA LEU A 120 17.92 8.91 -19.98
C LEU A 120 16.56 8.61 -20.59
N VAL A 121 16.41 7.42 -21.17
CA VAL A 121 15.11 6.85 -21.52
C VAL A 121 14.70 5.90 -20.40
N LEU A 122 13.56 6.17 -19.80
CA LEU A 122 12.92 5.32 -18.80
C LEU A 122 11.73 4.61 -19.41
N GLU A 123 11.58 3.34 -19.11
CA GLU A 123 10.42 2.55 -19.52
C GLU A 123 9.93 1.70 -18.35
N LEU A 124 8.70 1.96 -17.90
CA LEU A 124 8.04 1.12 -16.91
C LEU A 124 7.61 -0.19 -17.57
N LYS A 125 8.26 -1.30 -17.27
CA LYS A 125 8.00 -2.60 -17.93
C LYS A 125 6.89 -3.40 -17.26
N GLU A 126 6.87 -3.39 -15.93
CA GLU A 126 6.00 -4.26 -15.15
C GLU A 126 5.62 -3.58 -13.83
N VAL A 127 4.41 -3.85 -13.36
CA VAL A 127 3.95 -3.54 -12.00
C VAL A 127 3.17 -4.74 -11.50
N ARG A 128 3.59 -5.31 -10.38
CA ARG A 128 2.96 -6.49 -9.76
C ARG A 128 2.83 -6.32 -8.25
N LYS A 129 1.89 -7.03 -7.62
CA LYS A 129 1.83 -7.12 -6.16
C LYS A 129 2.76 -8.23 -5.67
N SER A 130 3.44 -7.99 -4.55
CA SER A 130 4.26 -8.96 -3.83
C SER A 130 3.94 -8.92 -2.34
N GLU A 131 4.53 -9.84 -1.57
CA GLU A 131 4.40 -9.83 -0.11
C GLU A 131 4.98 -8.56 0.52
N GLN A 132 5.98 -7.95 -0.12
CA GLN A 132 6.64 -6.72 0.34
C GLN A 132 5.86 -5.45 -0.05
N GLY A 133 4.96 -5.55 -1.04
CA GLY A 133 4.04 -4.49 -1.44
C GLY A 133 3.89 -4.40 -2.96
N THR A 134 3.87 -3.21 -3.53
CA THR A 134 3.80 -3.05 -4.99
C THR A 134 5.22 -3.04 -5.55
N VAL A 135 5.53 -4.01 -6.39
CA VAL A 135 6.82 -4.11 -7.07
C VAL A 135 6.67 -3.58 -8.49
N PHE A 136 7.62 -2.77 -8.95
CA PHE A 136 7.65 -2.30 -10.32
C PHE A 136 9.05 -2.38 -10.91
N THR A 137 9.09 -2.61 -12.23
CA THR A 137 10.31 -2.83 -12.99
C THR A 137 10.51 -1.67 -13.95
N ILE A 138 11.66 -1.00 -13.85
CA ILE A 138 12.05 0.09 -14.77
C ILE A 138 13.22 -0.37 -15.60
N ASN A 139 13.08 -0.31 -16.93
CA ASN A 139 14.20 -0.38 -17.86
C ASN A 139 14.75 1.03 -18.10
N MET A 140 16.07 1.15 -18.06
CA MET A 140 16.80 2.41 -18.16
C MET A 140 17.84 2.33 -19.27
N LYS A 141 17.80 3.28 -20.20
CA LYS A 141 18.72 3.34 -21.33
C LYS A 141 19.26 4.75 -21.51
N LEU A 142 20.57 4.91 -21.61
CA LEU A 142 21.16 6.21 -21.94
C LEU A 142 20.81 6.62 -23.38
N THR A 143 20.41 7.88 -23.55
CA THR A 143 20.33 8.53 -24.86
C THR A 143 21.74 8.73 -25.41
N ASP A 144 21.86 9.17 -26.66
CA ASP A 144 23.18 9.47 -27.21
C ASP A 144 23.85 10.67 -26.52
N GLU A 145 23.09 11.66 -26.06
CA GLU A 145 23.62 12.75 -25.23
C GLU A 145 24.00 12.26 -23.83
N GLY A 146 23.20 11.39 -23.22
CA GLY A 146 23.54 10.73 -21.95
C GLY A 146 24.84 9.93 -22.03
N LYS A 147 25.03 9.18 -23.13
CA LYS A 147 26.29 8.48 -23.42
C LYS A 147 27.45 9.44 -23.60
N LYS A 148 27.29 10.53 -24.37
CA LYS A 148 28.34 11.55 -24.54
C LYS A 148 28.72 12.20 -23.21
N GLY A 149 27.73 12.55 -22.39
CA GLY A 149 27.95 13.11 -21.05
C GLY A 149 28.70 12.14 -20.14
N ALA A 150 28.29 10.88 -20.13
CA ALA A 150 28.95 9.81 -19.38
C ALA A 150 30.39 9.54 -19.87
N LEU A 151 30.61 9.53 -21.19
CA LEU A 151 31.93 9.31 -21.80
C LEU A 151 32.92 10.45 -21.53
N LYS A 152 32.43 11.69 -21.37
CA LYS A 152 33.28 12.82 -20.91
C LYS A 152 33.80 12.60 -19.50
N LEU A 153 33.10 11.83 -18.67
CA LEU A 153 33.50 11.53 -17.31
C LEU A 153 34.44 10.33 -17.23
N GLN A 154 34.33 9.36 -18.16
CA GLN A 154 35.12 8.13 -18.14
C GLN A 154 35.47 7.66 -19.55
N GLU A 155 36.77 7.63 -19.86
CA GLU A 155 37.27 7.17 -21.16
C GLU A 155 36.98 5.67 -21.37
N LYS A 156 36.03 5.38 -22.27
CA LYS A 156 35.79 4.06 -22.88
C LYS A 156 35.20 2.94 -22.01
N ILE A 157 34.78 3.22 -20.77
CA ILE A 157 34.20 2.18 -19.93
C ILE A 157 32.67 2.15 -20.10
N PRO A 158 32.04 0.97 -20.23
CA PRO A 158 30.59 0.87 -20.19
C PRO A 158 30.02 1.44 -18.88
N VAL A 159 29.09 2.38 -19.02
CA VAL A 159 28.47 3.08 -17.88
C VAL A 159 27.05 2.59 -17.68
N MET A 160 26.65 2.36 -16.41
CA MET A 160 25.26 2.05 -16.06
C MET A 160 24.53 3.30 -15.57
N PRO A 161 23.34 3.63 -16.13
CA PRO A 161 22.50 4.68 -15.59
C PRO A 161 21.95 4.26 -14.22
N LEU A 162 22.00 5.17 -13.27
CA LEU A 162 21.28 5.08 -12.01
C LEU A 162 20.30 6.25 -11.94
N ILE A 163 19.27 6.10 -11.11
CA ILE A 163 18.37 7.20 -10.73
C ILE A 163 18.23 7.26 -9.21
N GLU A 164 18.09 8.48 -8.69
CA GLU A 164 17.48 8.74 -7.39
C GLU A 164 16.12 9.39 -7.67
N PHE A 165 15.06 8.87 -7.04
CA PHE A 165 13.72 9.40 -7.23
C PHE A 165 12.91 9.41 -5.94
N ARG A 166 11.92 10.31 -5.92
CA ARG A 166 10.86 10.36 -4.93
C ARG A 166 9.54 9.94 -5.56
N LEU A 167 8.76 9.16 -4.84
CA LEU A 167 7.40 8.80 -5.20
C LEU A 167 6.44 9.65 -4.36
N LEU A 168 5.75 10.57 -5.00
CA LEU A 168 4.80 11.50 -4.40
C LEU A 168 3.37 11.10 -4.75
N ASP A 169 2.39 11.39 -3.89
CA ASP A 169 0.96 11.30 -4.27
C ASP A 169 0.42 12.61 -4.87
N ASP A 170 -0.87 12.63 -5.16
CA ASP A 170 -1.61 13.81 -5.64
C ASP A 170 -1.59 15.02 -4.68
N GLN A 171 -1.20 14.80 -3.42
CA GLN A 171 -1.05 15.83 -2.38
C GLN A 171 0.42 16.20 -2.12
N ASP A 172 1.35 15.80 -3.01
CA ASP A 172 2.80 15.98 -2.87
C ASP A 172 3.39 15.33 -1.61
N ARG A 173 2.71 14.36 -1.01
CA ARG A 173 3.25 13.63 0.14
C ARG A 173 4.22 12.57 -0.37
N GLU A 174 5.42 12.57 0.18
CA GLU A 174 6.43 11.57 -0.13
C GLU A 174 6.08 10.22 0.50
N TRP A 175 5.97 9.20 -0.35
CA TRP A 175 5.71 7.81 0.06
C TRP A 175 6.98 6.99 0.12
N VAL A 176 7.86 7.20 -0.86
CA VAL A 176 9.12 6.47 -1.01
C VAL A 176 10.16 7.43 -1.58
N SER A 177 11.38 7.36 -1.05
CA SER A 177 12.57 7.84 -1.72
C SER A 177 13.47 6.64 -1.96
N ALA A 178 13.88 6.42 -3.21
CA ALA A 178 14.65 5.26 -3.62
C ALA A 178 15.79 5.65 -4.55
N SER A 179 16.80 4.77 -4.60
CA SER A 179 17.93 4.89 -5.50
C SER A 179 18.14 3.56 -6.19
N SER A 180 18.51 3.57 -7.47
CA SER A 180 18.90 2.35 -8.21
C SER A 180 20.05 1.59 -7.56
N ILE A 181 20.84 2.25 -6.71
CA ILE A 181 21.90 1.61 -5.91
C ILE A 181 21.32 0.61 -4.90
N HIS A 182 20.11 0.87 -4.41
CA HIS A 182 19.40 0.02 -3.45
C HIS A 182 18.30 -0.83 -4.10
N ALA A 183 18.16 -0.76 -5.43
CA ALA A 183 17.19 -1.54 -6.19
C ALA A 183 17.75 -2.91 -6.51
N GLN A 184 16.86 -3.89 -6.73
CA GLN A 184 17.29 -5.20 -7.19
C GLN A 184 17.64 -5.11 -8.68
N PHE A 185 18.90 -5.37 -9.02
CA PHE A 185 19.34 -5.51 -10.40
C PHE A 185 18.77 -6.80 -10.99
N ILE A 186 18.05 -6.68 -12.12
CA ILE A 186 17.46 -7.84 -12.80
C ILE A 186 18.35 -8.30 -13.94
N LYS A 187 18.61 -7.40 -14.90
CA LYS A 187 19.39 -7.73 -16.10
C LYS A 187 19.98 -6.49 -16.76
N ARG A 188 20.96 -6.75 -17.61
CA ARG A 188 21.54 -5.79 -18.55
C ARG A 188 21.64 -6.41 -19.92
N ASP A 189 21.18 -5.70 -20.93
CA ASP A 189 21.24 -6.10 -22.33
C ASP A 189 21.44 -4.88 -23.24
N GLU A 190 21.36 -5.05 -24.55
CA GLU A 190 21.48 -3.96 -25.53
C GLU A 190 20.34 -2.92 -25.42
N GLN A 191 19.23 -3.28 -24.76
CA GLN A 191 18.07 -2.43 -24.57
C GLN A 191 18.16 -1.57 -23.32
N GLY A 192 19.13 -1.82 -22.43
CA GLY A 192 19.37 -1.02 -21.24
C GLY A 192 19.70 -1.83 -20.00
N VAL A 193 19.42 -1.23 -18.84
CA VAL A 193 19.57 -1.85 -17.53
C VAL A 193 18.21 -1.88 -16.86
N THR A 194 17.81 -3.04 -16.36
CA THR A 194 16.51 -3.26 -15.73
C THR A 194 16.67 -3.38 -14.21
N TYR A 195 15.94 -2.52 -13.49
CA TYR A 195 15.91 -2.49 -12.03
C TYR A 195 14.50 -2.76 -11.53
N GLU A 196 14.42 -3.46 -10.39
CA GLU A 196 13.18 -3.76 -9.69
C GLU A 196 13.14 -2.99 -8.36
N TYR A 197 12.02 -2.32 -8.11
CA TYR A 197 11.77 -1.52 -6.93
C TYR A 197 10.54 -2.05 -6.20
N ALA A 198 10.64 -2.20 -4.88
CA ALA A 198 9.52 -2.58 -4.02
C ALA A 198 9.01 -1.37 -3.23
N ILE A 199 7.72 -1.05 -3.38
CA ILE A 199 7.02 -0.06 -2.56
C ILE A 199 6.32 -0.79 -1.42
N PRO A 200 6.56 -0.41 -0.14
CA PRO A 200 5.94 -1.08 1.01
C PRO A 200 4.41 -1.11 0.96
N LYS A 201 3.80 -2.17 1.51
CA LYS A 201 2.34 -2.38 1.63
C LYS A 201 1.54 -1.22 2.25
N ARG A 202 2.17 -0.26 2.92
CA ARG A 202 1.49 0.94 3.46
C ARG A 202 0.97 1.88 2.37
N PHE A 203 1.31 1.62 1.10
CA PHE A 203 0.77 2.30 -0.07
C PHE A 203 -0.74 2.47 0.01
N ASN A 204 -1.21 3.71 0.12
CA ASN A 204 -2.64 3.99 0.18
C ASN A 204 -3.28 3.72 -1.18
N GLU A 205 -4.01 2.61 -1.27
CA GLU A 205 -4.74 2.21 -2.49
C GLU A 205 -5.82 3.23 -2.90
N LYS A 206 -6.11 4.24 -2.06
CA LYS A 206 -7.03 5.34 -2.38
C LYS A 206 -6.37 6.51 -3.08
N ALA A 207 -5.04 6.56 -3.19
CA ALA A 207 -4.37 7.60 -3.98
C ALA A 207 -4.61 7.33 -5.47
N ASN A 208 -5.17 8.32 -6.16
CA ASN A 208 -5.60 8.18 -7.56
C ASN A 208 -4.44 8.26 -8.55
N SER A 209 -3.33 8.90 -8.18
CA SER A 209 -2.13 9.01 -8.99
C SER A 209 -0.90 9.10 -8.09
N PHE A 210 0.25 8.71 -8.65
CA PHE A 210 1.55 8.93 -8.02
C PHE A 210 2.50 9.54 -9.05
N TYR A 211 3.43 10.34 -8.57
CA TYR A 211 4.42 11.03 -9.38
C TYR A 211 5.80 10.52 -8.97
N MET A 212 6.55 9.99 -9.93
CA MET A 212 7.97 9.70 -9.77
C MET A 212 8.75 10.95 -10.15
N GLU A 213 9.29 11.65 -9.16
CA GLU A 213 10.16 12.80 -9.38
C GLU A 213 11.61 12.34 -9.35
N ILE A 214 12.32 12.45 -10.48
CA ILE A 214 13.74 12.09 -10.55
C ILE A 214 14.55 13.26 -10.03
N THR A 215 15.25 13.03 -8.92
CA THR A 215 16.04 14.06 -8.26
C THR A 215 17.48 14.08 -8.75
N LYS A 216 18.04 12.93 -9.15
CA LYS A 216 19.40 12.80 -9.69
C LYS A 216 19.54 11.63 -10.64
N ILE A 217 20.50 11.74 -11.58
CA ILE A 217 20.90 10.64 -12.49
C ILE A 217 22.41 10.36 -12.30
N PRO A 218 22.79 9.53 -11.30
CA PRO A 218 24.17 9.09 -11.17
C PRO A 218 24.58 8.11 -12.28
N PHE A 219 25.88 7.96 -12.46
CA PHE A 219 26.48 7.01 -13.38
C PHE A 219 27.43 6.10 -12.60
N MET A 220 27.32 4.79 -12.82
CA MET A 220 28.24 3.82 -12.21
C MET A 220 29.18 3.23 -13.26
N ASP A 221 30.48 3.30 -12.93
CA ASP A 221 31.54 2.55 -13.60
C ASP A 221 31.47 1.07 -13.18
N LEU A 222 31.41 0.17 -14.16
CA LEU A 222 31.42 -1.27 -13.92
C LEU A 222 32.74 -1.82 -13.39
N ASN A 223 33.84 -1.07 -13.53
CA ASN A 223 35.17 -1.45 -13.07
C ASN A 223 35.54 -0.86 -11.69
N PHE A 224 34.63 -0.11 -11.04
CA PHE A 224 34.63 0.30 -9.62
C PHE A 224 35.89 1.05 -9.10
N VAL A 225 35.83 2.39 -8.96
CA VAL A 225 36.26 3.19 -7.75
C VAL A 225 35.65 4.61 -7.74
N GLY A 226 35.29 5.21 -8.90
CA GLY A 226 34.79 6.60 -8.94
C GLY A 226 33.27 6.73 -9.07
N LYS A 227 32.62 7.52 -8.19
CA LYS A 227 31.24 7.99 -8.41
C LYS A 227 31.28 9.30 -9.21
N GLY A 228 30.84 9.27 -10.47
CA GLY A 228 30.57 10.46 -11.27
C GLY A 228 29.11 10.87 -11.13
N TYR A 229 28.84 12.17 -11.01
CA TYR A 229 27.48 12.71 -10.94
C TYR A 229 27.27 13.75 -12.04
N MET A 230 26.15 13.68 -12.75
CA MET A 230 25.62 14.83 -13.47
C MET A 230 24.43 15.36 -12.68
N ALA A 231 24.49 16.64 -12.29
CA ALA A 231 23.33 17.30 -11.72
C ALA A 231 22.30 17.49 -12.83
N VAL A 232 21.06 17.07 -12.56
CA VAL A 232 19.93 17.23 -13.47
C VAL A 232 18.89 18.05 -12.72
N GLU A 233 18.27 19.01 -13.38
CA GLU A 233 17.12 19.71 -12.80
C GLU A 233 16.00 18.68 -12.55
N PRO A 234 15.33 18.69 -11.37
CA PRO A 234 14.30 17.72 -11.06
C PRO A 234 13.20 17.73 -12.14
N GLU A 235 12.95 16.58 -12.76
CA GLU A 235 11.88 16.42 -13.74
C GLU A 235 10.81 15.49 -13.14
N ALA A 236 9.59 16.00 -13.02
CA ALA A 236 8.45 15.25 -12.50
C ALA A 236 7.87 14.35 -13.60
N ILE A 237 7.73 13.07 -13.29
CA ILE A 237 7.15 12.07 -14.18
C ILE A 237 5.90 11.49 -13.52
N GLU A 238 4.74 11.62 -14.15
CA GLU A 238 3.49 11.07 -13.64
C GLU A 238 3.40 9.57 -13.94
N LEU A 239 3.14 8.73 -12.94
CA LEU A 239 2.85 7.31 -13.12
C LEU A 239 1.33 7.11 -13.31
N ASP A 240 0.93 6.49 -14.42
CA ASP A 240 -0.47 6.23 -14.75
C ASP A 240 -1.10 5.07 -13.97
N LEU A 241 -1.22 5.22 -12.66
CA LEU A 241 -1.72 4.17 -11.79
C LEU A 241 -3.21 3.80 -11.97
N PRO A 242 -4.12 4.66 -12.45
CA PRO A 242 -5.50 4.24 -12.78
C PRO A 242 -5.56 3.21 -13.93
N SER A 243 -4.71 3.35 -14.95
CA SER A 243 -4.56 2.36 -16.01
C SER A 243 -3.97 1.05 -15.47
N LEU A 244 -3.07 1.14 -14.49
CA LEU A 244 -2.49 -0.01 -13.79
C LEU A 244 -3.49 -0.69 -12.84
N ALA A 245 -4.33 0.05 -12.11
CA ALA A 245 -5.38 -0.49 -11.24
C ALA A 245 -6.42 -1.29 -12.04
N LYS A 246 -6.67 -0.90 -13.30
CA LYS A 246 -7.57 -1.62 -14.22
C LYS A 246 -6.95 -2.93 -14.75
N ILE A 247 -5.62 -3.02 -14.79
CA ILE A 247 -4.85 -4.25 -15.09
C ILE A 247 -4.73 -5.12 -13.82
N MET A 248 -4.49 -4.53 -12.66
CA MET A 248 -4.41 -5.19 -11.34
C MET A 248 -5.75 -5.76 -10.87
N ALA A 249 -6.88 -5.17 -11.29
CA ALA A 249 -8.22 -5.74 -11.08
C ALA A 249 -8.52 -6.95 -11.99
N LYS A 250 -7.60 -7.29 -12.91
CA LYS A 250 -7.68 -8.41 -13.85
C LYS A 250 -6.36 -9.19 -13.92
N GLU A 251 -5.64 -9.36 -12.81
CA GLU A 251 -4.71 -10.48 -12.80
C GLU A 251 -5.54 -11.77 -12.71
N PRO A 252 -5.52 -12.65 -13.73
CA PRO A 252 -5.92 -14.02 -13.47
C PRO A 252 -4.98 -14.50 -12.37
N VAL A 253 -5.53 -14.92 -11.22
CA VAL A 253 -4.75 -15.59 -10.17
C VAL A 253 -3.77 -16.51 -10.90
N ASN A 254 -2.46 -16.24 -10.74
CA ASN A 254 -1.41 -17.01 -11.41
C ASN A 254 -1.82 -18.47 -11.33
N GLU A 255 -1.97 -19.13 -12.48
CA GLU A 255 -2.63 -20.42 -12.54
C GLU A 255 -2.01 -21.41 -11.55
N LYS A 256 -0.69 -21.31 -11.33
CA LYS A 256 0.02 -22.04 -10.30
C LYS A 256 -0.46 -21.72 -8.89
N THR A 257 -0.50 -20.44 -8.51
CA THR A 257 -1.08 -19.98 -7.22
C THR A 257 -2.51 -20.49 -7.04
N ARG A 258 -3.34 -20.43 -8.08
CA ARG A 258 -4.72 -20.95 -8.03
C ARG A 258 -4.73 -22.46 -7.76
N LEU A 259 -3.87 -23.23 -8.42
CA LEU A 259 -3.76 -24.67 -8.24
C LEU A 259 -3.25 -25.03 -6.84
N VAL A 260 -2.28 -24.29 -6.31
CA VAL A 260 -1.75 -24.49 -4.96
C VAL A 260 -2.81 -24.17 -3.90
N GLN A 261 -3.57 -23.08 -4.09
CA GLN A 261 -4.72 -22.76 -3.24
C GLN A 261 -5.85 -23.80 -3.34
N GLU A 262 -6.07 -24.37 -4.52
CA GLU A 262 -7.01 -25.48 -4.72
C GLU A 262 -6.58 -26.71 -3.91
N ILE A 263 -5.30 -27.13 -4.02
CA ILE A 263 -4.75 -28.25 -3.23
C ILE A 263 -4.95 -27.98 -1.74
N GLN A 264 -4.65 -26.78 -1.27
CA GLN A 264 -4.83 -26.41 0.14
C GLN A 264 -6.30 -26.50 0.58
N SER A 265 -7.20 -25.94 -0.23
CA SER A 265 -8.63 -25.89 0.04
C SER A 265 -9.23 -27.31 0.08
N LEU A 266 -8.86 -28.16 -0.87
CA LEU A 266 -9.29 -29.56 -0.92
C LEU A 266 -8.73 -30.36 0.26
N ALA A 267 -7.44 -30.19 0.58
CA ALA A 267 -6.79 -30.88 1.69
C ALA A 267 -7.46 -30.57 3.04
N LYS A 268 -7.82 -29.30 3.30
CA LYS A 268 -8.58 -28.89 4.50
C LYS A 268 -9.94 -29.55 4.62
N GLN A 269 -10.51 -29.99 3.50
CA GLN A 269 -11.80 -30.68 3.45
C GLN A 269 -11.64 -32.21 3.40
N GLY A 270 -10.40 -32.72 3.42
CA GLY A 270 -10.10 -34.15 3.30
C GLY A 270 -10.26 -34.68 1.89
N HIS A 271 -10.26 -33.80 0.88
CA HIS A 271 -10.46 -34.15 -0.52
C HIS A 271 -9.15 -34.10 -1.32
N VAL A 272 -9.13 -34.86 -2.42
CA VAL A 272 -8.13 -34.80 -3.48
C VAL A 272 -8.85 -34.55 -4.81
N PHE A 273 -8.27 -33.73 -5.68
CA PHE A 273 -8.91 -33.39 -6.95
C PHE A 273 -9.19 -34.61 -7.83
N GLY A 274 -10.38 -34.66 -8.42
CA GLY A 274 -10.82 -35.77 -9.28
C GLY A 274 -11.26 -37.04 -8.52
N ILE A 275 -11.15 -37.04 -7.19
CA ILE A 275 -11.56 -38.15 -6.33
C ILE A 275 -12.92 -37.83 -5.70
N PRO A 276 -13.96 -38.63 -5.93
CA PRO A 276 -15.32 -38.33 -5.47
C PRO A 276 -15.53 -38.61 -3.96
N PHE A 277 -14.48 -39.02 -3.25
CA PHE A 277 -14.51 -39.34 -1.84
C PHE A 277 -13.62 -38.39 -1.05
N LYS A 278 -13.82 -38.39 0.26
CA LYS A 278 -12.95 -37.70 1.22
C LYS A 278 -12.47 -38.63 2.33
N VAL A 279 -11.47 -38.18 3.06
CA VAL A 279 -11.14 -38.70 4.37
C VAL A 279 -12.41 -38.75 5.24
N GLY A 280 -12.67 -39.92 5.82
CA GLY A 280 -13.85 -40.29 6.60
C GLY A 280 -14.94 -41.05 5.83
N THR A 281 -14.84 -41.22 4.52
CA THR A 281 -15.83 -41.98 3.73
C THR A 281 -15.80 -43.47 4.12
N PRO A 282 -16.92 -44.14 4.38
CA PRO A 282 -16.95 -45.60 4.59
C PRO A 282 -16.41 -46.36 3.37
N ILE A 283 -15.61 -47.40 3.59
CA ILE A 283 -15.01 -48.16 2.49
C ILE A 283 -16.07 -48.82 1.59
N GLN A 284 -17.22 -49.19 2.16
CA GLN A 284 -18.33 -49.78 1.40
C GLN A 284 -18.87 -48.82 0.33
N GLU A 285 -18.87 -47.51 0.60
CA GLU A 285 -19.28 -46.50 -0.39
C GLU A 285 -18.25 -46.38 -1.52
N VAL A 286 -16.97 -46.51 -1.19
CA VAL A 286 -15.88 -46.55 -2.19
C VAL A 286 -16.03 -47.80 -3.06
N GLU A 287 -16.21 -48.97 -2.45
CA GLU A 287 -16.38 -50.24 -3.18
C GLU A 287 -17.64 -50.28 -4.03
N GLN A 288 -18.73 -49.67 -3.58
CA GLN A 288 -19.95 -49.56 -4.39
C GLN A 288 -19.72 -48.71 -5.65
N ALA A 289 -18.91 -47.66 -5.55
CA ALA A 289 -18.64 -46.76 -6.66
C ALA A 289 -17.52 -47.26 -7.57
N TRP A 290 -16.49 -47.92 -7.03
CA TRP A 290 -15.25 -48.28 -7.73
C TRP A 290 -14.99 -49.78 -7.85
N GLY A 291 -15.83 -50.64 -7.25
CA GLY A 291 -15.61 -52.07 -7.14
C GLY A 291 -14.75 -52.45 -5.93
N ALA A 292 -14.69 -53.74 -5.60
CA ALA A 292 -13.85 -54.24 -4.52
C ALA A 292 -12.35 -53.98 -4.79
N SER A 293 -11.56 -53.73 -3.76
CA SER A 293 -10.11 -53.53 -3.91
C SER A 293 -9.41 -54.82 -4.35
N ASN A 294 -8.27 -54.67 -5.02
CA ASN A 294 -7.47 -55.81 -5.50
C ASN A 294 -6.67 -56.50 -4.37
N GLN A 295 -6.76 -56.02 -3.14
CA GLN A 295 -6.08 -56.58 -1.97
C GLN A 295 -7.04 -56.68 -0.78
N SER A 296 -6.82 -57.68 0.07
CA SER A 296 -7.48 -57.87 1.36
C SER A 296 -6.56 -57.41 2.49
N GLY A 297 -7.03 -56.53 3.38
CA GLY A 297 -6.21 -56.02 4.48
C GLY A 297 -6.67 -54.67 5.04
N LYS A 298 -5.84 -54.05 5.89
CA LYS A 298 -6.05 -52.68 6.41
C LYS A 298 -5.72 -51.59 5.37
N GLU A 299 -5.03 -51.98 4.31
CA GLU A 299 -4.68 -51.15 3.17
C GLU A 299 -5.50 -51.62 1.97
N ALA A 300 -6.37 -50.76 1.46
CA ALA A 300 -7.24 -51.07 0.33
C ALA A 300 -6.69 -50.36 -0.91
N TYR A 301 -5.95 -51.09 -1.73
CA TYR A 301 -5.39 -50.53 -2.96
C TYR A 301 -6.45 -50.55 -4.06
N TYR A 302 -6.88 -49.37 -4.48
CA TYR A 302 -7.76 -49.19 -5.65
C TYR A 302 -6.91 -48.79 -6.84
N PHE A 303 -6.33 -49.78 -7.49
CA PHE A 303 -5.75 -49.60 -8.83
C PHE A 303 -6.90 -49.56 -9.84
N LEU A 304 -7.60 -48.44 -9.90
CA LEU A 304 -8.49 -48.21 -11.02
C LEU A 304 -7.62 -47.91 -12.24
N ASP A 305 -7.87 -48.60 -13.35
CA ASP A 305 -7.10 -48.55 -14.61
C ASP A 305 -6.89 -47.14 -15.23
N GLN A 306 -7.37 -46.07 -14.58
CA GLN A 306 -7.20 -44.68 -14.99
C GLN A 306 -7.08 -43.67 -13.82
N LYS A 307 -7.09 -44.11 -12.56
CA LYS A 307 -7.03 -43.21 -11.39
C LYS A 307 -5.99 -43.73 -10.41
N ASP A 308 -4.82 -43.12 -10.42
CA ASP A 308 -3.62 -43.53 -9.67
C ASP A 308 -3.73 -43.13 -8.20
N VAL A 309 -4.61 -43.83 -7.48
CA VAL A 309 -5.08 -43.42 -6.15
C VAL A 309 -4.91 -44.57 -5.17
N ILE A 310 -4.17 -44.32 -4.10
CA ILE A 310 -4.07 -45.26 -2.98
C ILE A 310 -4.96 -44.74 -1.85
N ILE A 311 -5.84 -45.61 -1.33
CA ILE A 311 -6.78 -45.28 -0.25
C ILE A 311 -6.42 -46.13 0.97
N HIS A 312 -6.13 -45.48 2.10
CA HIS A 312 -5.90 -46.20 3.34
C HIS A 312 -7.18 -46.18 4.18
N THR A 313 -7.40 -47.25 4.95
CA THR A 313 -8.57 -47.35 5.84
C THR A 313 -8.15 -47.42 7.30
N ASP A 314 -8.97 -46.84 8.18
CA ASP A 314 -8.81 -46.97 9.62
C ASP A 314 -9.41 -48.30 10.15
N ASP A 315 -9.28 -48.51 11.46
CA ASP A 315 -9.85 -49.67 12.17
C ASP A 315 -11.38 -49.73 12.09
N ARG A 316 -12.04 -48.64 11.70
CA ARG A 316 -13.49 -48.53 11.51
C ARG A 316 -13.90 -48.67 10.05
N GLN A 317 -12.98 -49.10 9.16
CA GLN A 317 -13.23 -49.29 7.74
C GLN A 317 -13.68 -47.99 7.05
N ARG A 318 -13.09 -46.86 7.45
CA ARG A 318 -13.29 -45.55 6.80
C ARG A 318 -11.99 -45.08 6.16
N VAL A 319 -12.10 -44.42 5.02
CA VAL A 319 -10.99 -43.76 4.35
C VAL A 319 -10.29 -42.84 5.33
N CYS A 320 -9.00 -43.03 5.55
CA CYS A 320 -8.23 -42.25 6.49
C CYS A 320 -7.03 -41.55 5.84
N SER A 321 -6.69 -41.93 4.60
CA SER A 321 -5.73 -41.24 3.73
C SER A 321 -6.07 -41.48 2.25
N ILE A 322 -5.83 -40.48 1.41
CA ILE A 322 -5.96 -40.52 -0.05
C ILE A 322 -4.64 -40.01 -0.64
N HIS A 323 -3.94 -40.88 -1.36
CA HIS A 323 -2.65 -40.59 -1.97
C HIS A 323 -2.78 -40.58 -3.49
N LEU A 324 -2.20 -39.56 -4.13
CA LEU A 324 -2.13 -39.38 -5.57
C LEU A 324 -0.65 -39.22 -5.95
N SER A 325 -0.05 -40.18 -6.66
CA SER A 325 1.40 -40.17 -6.92
C SER A 325 1.80 -40.67 -8.30
N HIS A 326 2.91 -40.10 -8.77
CA HIS A 326 3.71 -40.50 -9.89
C HIS A 326 4.91 -41.35 -9.42
N GLU A 327 4.69 -42.58 -8.95
CA GLU A 327 5.81 -43.47 -8.61
C GLU A 327 6.30 -44.24 -9.85
N ASN A 328 7.55 -43.96 -10.25
CA ASN A 328 8.35 -44.84 -11.11
C ASN A 328 8.96 -45.92 -10.21
N GLY A 329 8.45 -47.14 -10.27
CA GLY A 329 9.17 -48.31 -9.81
C GLY A 329 10.05 -48.87 -10.93
N PRO A 330 11.33 -49.24 -10.69
CA PRO A 330 12.22 -49.75 -11.73
C PRO A 330 11.79 -51.08 -12.34
N ASP A 331 10.88 -51.84 -11.71
CA ASP A 331 10.64 -53.22 -12.13
C ASP A 331 9.26 -53.53 -12.78
N HIS A 332 8.11 -52.93 -12.43
CA HIS A 332 6.83 -53.57 -12.89
C HIS A 332 5.59 -52.72 -13.26
N PHE A 333 5.61 -51.40 -13.39
CA PHE A 333 4.39 -50.68 -13.85
C PHE A 333 4.70 -49.53 -14.83
N PRO A 334 3.88 -49.31 -15.89
CA PRO A 334 4.06 -48.18 -16.78
C PRO A 334 3.93 -46.88 -15.98
N ALA A 335 4.89 -45.96 -16.14
CA ALA A 335 4.92 -44.66 -15.48
C ALA A 335 3.57 -43.94 -15.57
N ARG A 336 2.99 -43.53 -14.44
CA ARG A 336 1.64 -42.93 -14.42
C ARG A 336 1.65 -41.52 -13.87
N GLU A 337 1.38 -40.52 -14.71
CA GLU A 337 1.55 -39.08 -14.43
C GLU A 337 0.48 -38.52 -13.46
N LEU A 338 0.88 -37.56 -12.60
CA LEU A 338 -0.08 -36.66 -11.95
C LEU A 338 -1.06 -36.07 -12.96
N PRO A 339 -2.30 -35.71 -12.57
CA PRO A 339 -3.23 -35.02 -13.45
C PRO A 339 -2.53 -33.87 -14.16
N LYS A 340 -2.64 -33.81 -15.50
CA LYS A 340 -1.89 -32.86 -16.36
C LYS A 340 -1.93 -31.40 -15.87
N ARG A 341 -3.00 -31.01 -15.18
CA ARG A 341 -3.17 -29.67 -14.61
C ARG A 341 -2.17 -29.32 -13.50
N TYR A 342 -1.58 -30.30 -12.83
CA TYR A 342 -0.54 -30.08 -11.82
C TYR A 342 0.88 -30.19 -12.41
N LYS A 343 1.00 -30.52 -13.70
CA LYS A 343 2.29 -30.57 -14.40
C LYS A 343 2.91 -29.18 -14.42
N GLY A 344 4.16 -29.07 -13.96
CA GLY A 344 4.88 -27.80 -13.88
C GLY A 344 4.63 -26.99 -12.59
N LEU A 345 3.92 -27.56 -11.60
CA LEU A 345 4.02 -27.10 -10.22
C LEU A 345 5.33 -27.57 -9.60
N PHE A 346 6.01 -26.65 -8.91
CA PHE A 346 7.24 -26.92 -8.18
C PHE A 346 7.00 -26.84 -6.67
N ILE A 347 7.88 -27.46 -5.87
CA ILE A 347 7.86 -27.34 -4.42
C ILE A 347 8.01 -25.88 -3.97
N SER A 348 8.79 -25.08 -4.70
CA SER A 348 8.88 -23.64 -4.48
C SER A 348 7.51 -22.94 -4.60
N ASP A 349 6.68 -23.32 -5.57
CA ASP A 349 5.30 -22.80 -5.69
C ASP A 349 4.46 -23.16 -4.45
N ILE A 350 4.63 -24.37 -3.91
CA ILE A 350 3.95 -24.84 -2.69
C ILE A 350 4.43 -24.05 -1.48
N LYS A 351 5.74 -23.99 -1.23
CA LYS A 351 6.37 -23.29 -0.09
C LYS A 351 5.99 -21.81 -0.05
N ASN A 352 5.94 -21.15 -1.22
CA ASN A 352 5.53 -19.75 -1.33
C ASN A 352 4.08 -19.49 -0.89
N ASN A 353 3.19 -20.49 -0.95
CA ASN A 353 1.78 -20.33 -0.59
C ASN A 353 1.40 -20.96 0.75
N PHE A 354 2.04 -22.07 1.12
CA PHE A 354 1.78 -22.78 2.37
C PHE A 354 2.70 -22.35 3.52
N GLY A 355 3.81 -21.67 3.21
CA GLY A 355 4.90 -21.43 4.15
C GLY A 355 5.86 -22.61 4.23
N GLN A 356 6.65 -22.67 5.29
CA GLN A 356 7.53 -23.81 5.53
C GLN A 356 6.73 -25.05 5.96
N PRO A 357 7.08 -26.25 5.48
CA PRO A 357 6.47 -27.47 5.97
C PRO A 357 6.79 -27.66 7.46
N VAL A 358 5.90 -28.35 8.17
CA VAL A 358 6.10 -28.71 9.57
C VAL A 358 7.11 -29.84 9.75
N TYR A 359 7.42 -30.55 8.67
CA TYR A 359 8.37 -31.65 8.63
C TYR A 359 8.87 -31.87 7.20
N GLU A 360 10.15 -32.18 7.05
CA GLU A 360 10.77 -32.60 5.78
C GLU A 360 11.59 -33.87 6.01
N ASP A 361 11.54 -34.81 5.06
CA ASP A 361 12.34 -36.04 5.10
C ASP A 361 12.68 -36.52 3.68
N TYR A 362 13.65 -37.41 3.56
CA TYR A 362 14.01 -38.06 2.30
C TYR A 362 13.66 -39.55 2.33
N TRP A 363 12.74 -39.96 1.46
CA TRP A 363 12.25 -41.33 1.39
C TRP A 363 12.19 -41.84 -0.04
N ARG A 364 12.82 -43.00 -0.31
CA ARG A 364 12.77 -43.72 -1.59
C ARG A 364 13.07 -42.87 -2.84
N GLY A 365 13.98 -41.90 -2.75
CA GLY A 365 14.30 -41.05 -3.91
C GLY A 365 13.39 -39.84 -4.08
N HIS A 366 12.68 -39.45 -3.01
CA HIS A 366 11.81 -38.29 -2.97
C HIS A 366 12.05 -37.49 -1.70
N ASN A 367 12.00 -36.16 -1.79
CA ASN A 367 11.83 -35.35 -0.58
C ASN A 367 10.33 -35.29 -0.27
N LEU A 368 9.99 -35.45 1.00
CA LEU A 368 8.64 -35.37 1.52
C LEU A 368 8.51 -34.08 2.33
N HIS A 369 7.43 -33.33 2.10
CA HIS A 369 7.12 -32.10 2.82
C HIS A 369 5.73 -32.21 3.45
N LEU A 370 5.64 -32.07 4.77
CA LEU A 370 4.37 -32.12 5.48
C LEU A 370 3.83 -30.73 5.78
N TYR A 371 2.54 -30.51 5.53
CA TYR A 371 1.83 -29.29 5.84
C TYR A 371 0.59 -29.57 6.68
N LYS A 372 0.27 -28.66 7.61
CA LYS A 372 -0.98 -28.71 8.37
C LYS A 372 -2.14 -28.23 7.51
N ALA A 373 -3.15 -29.08 7.33
CA ALA A 373 -4.39 -28.78 6.62
C ALA A 373 -5.58 -29.12 7.52
N LEU A 374 -5.62 -28.53 8.72
CA LEU A 374 -6.50 -28.94 9.82
C LEU A 374 -7.96 -29.16 9.38
N PRO A 375 -8.59 -30.28 9.78
CA PRO A 375 -8.10 -31.28 10.74
C PRO A 375 -7.17 -32.37 10.14
N TYR A 376 -6.75 -32.21 8.88
CA TYR A 376 -5.94 -33.18 8.15
C TYR A 376 -4.48 -32.75 8.02
N LEU A 377 -3.68 -33.64 7.47
CA LEU A 377 -2.32 -33.40 7.02
C LEU A 377 -2.26 -33.51 5.49
N LEU A 378 -1.45 -32.64 4.89
CA LEU A 378 -1.07 -32.69 3.48
C LEU A 378 0.41 -33.05 3.39
N GLU A 379 0.72 -34.19 2.80
CA GLU A 379 2.07 -34.57 2.45
C GLU A 379 2.29 -34.29 0.97
N ILE A 380 3.42 -33.69 0.63
CA ILE A 380 3.82 -33.36 -0.73
C ILE A 380 5.12 -34.12 -1.03
N SER A 381 5.17 -34.83 -2.15
CA SER A 381 6.35 -35.53 -2.63
C SER A 381 7.02 -34.74 -3.75
N GLU A 382 8.31 -34.48 -3.60
CA GLU A 382 9.22 -33.86 -4.56
C GLU A 382 10.00 -34.94 -5.32
N GLY A 383 10.13 -34.78 -6.63
CA GLY A 383 11.00 -35.66 -7.42
C GLY A 383 12.47 -35.36 -7.12
N ALA A 384 13.22 -36.33 -6.55
CA ALA A 384 14.68 -36.20 -6.37
C ALA A 384 15.49 -37.02 -7.40
N SER A 385 14.82 -37.68 -8.34
CA SER A 385 15.50 -38.42 -9.42
C SER A 385 15.89 -37.46 -10.56
N PRO A 386 17.09 -37.61 -11.16
CA PRO A 386 17.51 -36.82 -12.33
C PRO A 386 16.65 -37.05 -13.58
N LEU A 387 15.75 -38.04 -13.55
CA LEU A 387 14.72 -38.25 -14.58
C LEU A 387 13.56 -37.25 -14.48
N TYR A 388 13.43 -36.57 -13.34
CA TYR A 388 12.46 -35.50 -13.13
C TYR A 388 13.17 -34.16 -13.15
N ILE A 389 12.43 -33.11 -13.49
CA ILE A 389 12.90 -31.74 -13.27
C ILE A 389 13.03 -31.60 -11.74
N GLU A 390 14.23 -31.30 -11.24
CA GLU A 390 14.47 -31.04 -9.82
C GLU A 390 13.38 -30.08 -9.28
N GLU A 391 12.91 -30.33 -8.06
CA GLU A 391 11.82 -29.58 -7.41
C GLU A 391 10.41 -29.75 -7.98
N SER A 392 10.17 -30.61 -8.97
CA SER A 392 8.81 -30.84 -9.47
C SER A 392 7.94 -31.60 -8.45
N LEU A 393 6.67 -31.21 -8.36
CA LEU A 393 5.64 -31.95 -7.64
C LEU A 393 5.42 -33.30 -8.33
N VAL A 394 5.66 -34.41 -7.62
CA VAL A 394 5.44 -35.77 -8.14
C VAL A 394 4.31 -36.52 -7.45
N GLY A 395 3.88 -36.09 -6.27
CA GLY A 395 2.76 -36.71 -5.57
C GLY A 395 2.27 -35.86 -4.41
N PHE A 396 1.06 -36.15 -3.94
CA PHE A 396 0.59 -35.64 -2.66
C PHE A 396 -0.45 -36.55 -2.00
N THR A 397 -0.47 -36.50 -0.67
CA THR A 397 -1.33 -37.30 0.20
C THR A 397 -2.15 -36.40 1.11
N VAL A 398 -3.46 -36.63 1.19
CA VAL A 398 -4.33 -35.99 2.19
C VAL A 398 -4.82 -37.06 3.15
N GLY A 399 -4.51 -36.92 4.44
CA GLY A 399 -4.84 -37.94 5.44
C GLY A 399 -5.00 -37.42 6.86
N THR A 400 -5.52 -38.28 7.73
CA THR A 400 -5.51 -38.04 9.17
C THR A 400 -4.12 -38.31 9.75
N GLU A 401 -3.81 -37.69 10.90
CA GLU A 401 -2.56 -37.96 11.64
C GLU A 401 -2.37 -39.46 11.94
N LYS A 402 -3.47 -40.19 12.18
CA LYS A 402 -3.43 -41.62 12.49
C LYS A 402 -3.05 -42.50 11.31
N CYS A 403 -3.43 -42.13 10.09
CA CYS A 403 -3.21 -42.96 8.91
C CYS A 403 -2.04 -42.55 8.03
N ASN A 404 -1.52 -41.34 8.19
CA ASN A 404 -0.16 -41.05 7.78
C ASN A 404 0.82 -41.69 8.80
N ALA A 405 0.61 -42.96 9.15
CA ALA A 405 1.24 -43.62 10.28
C ALA A 405 2.78 -43.73 10.14
N PHE A 406 3.28 -43.74 8.90
CA PHE A 406 4.71 -43.62 8.60
C PHE A 406 5.30 -42.33 9.19
N MET A 407 4.53 -41.23 9.13
CA MET A 407 4.86 -39.95 9.74
C MET A 407 4.62 -39.95 11.25
N SER A 408 3.59 -40.64 11.75
CA SER A 408 3.27 -40.65 13.18
C SER A 408 4.36 -41.28 14.06
N LEU A 409 5.10 -42.29 13.56
CA LEU A 409 6.15 -42.95 14.34
C LEU A 409 7.45 -42.14 14.33
N GLN A 410 7.87 -41.65 13.16
CA GLN A 410 9.07 -40.81 12.97
C GLN A 410 8.90 -39.44 13.66
N LEU A 411 7.76 -38.77 13.43
CA LEU A 411 7.46 -37.47 14.03
C LEU A 411 7.32 -37.56 15.55
N LYS A 412 6.71 -38.64 16.07
CA LYS A 412 6.63 -38.88 17.51
C LYS A 412 8.01 -39.12 18.12
N GLN A 413 8.84 -39.98 17.51
CA GLN A 413 10.21 -40.21 17.96
C GLN A 413 11.08 -38.94 17.89
N MET A 414 10.87 -38.07 16.90
CA MET A 414 11.56 -36.80 16.80
C MET A 414 11.09 -35.78 17.84
N MET A 415 9.77 -35.62 18.03
CA MET A 415 9.24 -34.73 19.06
C MET A 415 9.70 -35.16 20.45
N GLU A 416 9.71 -36.46 20.73
CA GLU A 416 10.24 -37.02 21.98
C GLU A 416 11.75 -36.71 22.15
N ARG A 417 12.55 -36.78 21.07
CA ARG A 417 13.98 -36.37 21.11
C ARG A 417 14.18 -34.88 21.30
N THR A 418 13.39 -34.03 20.63
CA THR A 418 13.49 -32.57 20.77
C THR A 418 13.13 -32.14 22.19
N GLU A 419 12.11 -32.75 22.79
CA GLU A 419 11.70 -32.49 24.16
C GLU A 419 12.75 -32.98 25.17
N GLN A 420 13.38 -34.14 24.93
CA GLN A 420 14.52 -34.62 25.72
C GLN A 420 15.70 -33.65 25.65
N ASN A 421 16.12 -33.22 24.46
CA ASN A 421 17.23 -32.28 24.28
C ASN A 421 16.95 -30.91 24.93
N MET A 422 15.70 -30.45 24.90
CA MET A 422 15.30 -29.20 25.59
C MET A 422 15.34 -29.31 27.11
N ASN A 423 15.13 -30.51 27.67
CA ASN A 423 15.21 -30.77 29.10
C ASN A 423 16.64 -31.00 29.60
N GLU A 424 17.57 -31.44 28.73
CA GLU A 424 19.00 -31.57 29.08
C GLU A 424 19.76 -30.23 29.07
N VAL A 425 19.22 -29.21 28.39
CA VAL A 425 19.83 -27.86 28.32
C VAL A 425 19.35 -26.94 29.47
N LYS A 426 18.38 -27.38 30.28
CA LYS A 426 17.92 -26.69 31.50
C LYS A 426 18.58 -27.28 32.73
#